data_AF-A0A067Z5Q4-F1
#
_entry.id   AF-A0A067Z5Q4-F1
#
_cell.length_a   1.000
_cell.length_b   1.000
_cell.length_c   1.000
_cell.angle_alpha   90.00
_cell.angle_beta   90.00
_cell.angle_gamma   90.00
#
_symmetry.space_group_name_H-M   'P 1'
#
loop_
_entity.id
_entity.type
_entity.pdbx_description
1 polymer ?
#
loop_
_entity_poly.entity_id
_entity_poly.type
_entity_poly.pdbx_seq_one_letter_code
_entity_poly.pdbx_strand_id
1 'polypeptide(L)'
;MTVQNTFTTKSPVSGKGQTEAQAATSVFTRFGDWLSGASTDRSGLTEVTIKMMKEDCQFATTISEIRLPPSTPLSPEQVEDLMGEKRLNYICDQTGQSPEAVETALTEVLPMLATMLRENPERLFSYQCRIN
;
A
#
# COMPACT_ATOMS: atom_id res chain seq x y z
N MET A 1 -35.65 -11.53 45.87
CA MET A 1 -36.23 -11.95 44.58
C MET A 1 -36.38 -10.69 43.72
N THR A 2 -36.15 -10.59 42.42
CA THR A 2 -35.40 -11.31 41.38
C THR A 2 -35.39 -10.33 40.17
N VAL A 3 -34.32 -10.35 39.40
CA VAL A 3 -34.01 -9.58 38.18
C VAL A 3 -35.13 -9.62 37.12
N GLN A 4 -35.25 -8.57 36.28
CA GLN A 4 -35.23 -8.75 34.82
C GLN A 4 -35.05 -7.46 34.00
N ASN A 5 -33.97 -7.46 33.22
CA ASN A 5 -33.68 -6.58 32.08
C ASN A 5 -34.71 -6.74 30.97
N THR A 6 -35.04 -5.65 30.28
CA THR A 6 -35.38 -5.70 28.84
C THR A 6 -35.17 -4.31 28.22
N PHE A 7 -33.92 -3.98 27.89
CA PHE A 7 -33.64 -3.02 26.82
C PHE A 7 -33.62 -3.79 25.51
N THR A 8 -34.70 -3.61 24.75
CA THR A 8 -34.95 -4.19 23.44
C THR A 8 -33.93 -3.69 22.43
N THR A 9 -33.20 -4.65 21.86
CA THR A 9 -32.41 -4.57 20.63
C THR A 9 -33.24 -4.00 19.48
N LYS A 10 -32.72 -2.94 18.84
CA LYS A 10 -32.85 -2.55 17.41
C LYS A 10 -32.16 -1.19 17.29
N SER A 11 -30.90 -1.13 16.85
CA SER A 11 -30.58 -0.97 15.42
C SER A 11 -29.08 -1.16 15.18
N PRO A 12 -28.63 -1.91 14.17
CA PRO A 12 -27.35 -1.65 13.52
C PRO A 12 -27.64 -1.00 12.16
N VAL A 13 -27.85 0.31 12.16
CA VAL A 13 -27.72 1.12 10.94
C VAL A 13 -26.90 2.35 11.32
N SER A 14 -25.58 2.23 11.24
CA SER A 14 -24.71 3.38 10.98
C SER A 14 -23.42 2.90 10.36
N GLY A 15 -23.11 3.54 9.24
CA GLY A 15 -22.14 3.14 8.25
C GLY A 15 -20.72 2.97 8.77
N LYS A 16 -19.98 2.22 7.94
CA LYS A 16 -18.54 2.10 7.87
C LYS A 16 -17.84 3.43 8.16
N GLY A 17 -17.42 3.64 9.39
CA GLY A 17 -16.36 4.56 9.74
C GLY A 17 -15.19 3.74 10.24
N GLN A 18 -14.35 3.22 9.33
CA GLN A 18 -13.03 2.79 9.77
C GLN A 18 -12.35 4.03 10.35
N THR A 19 -11.99 3.99 11.62
CA THR A 19 -11.21 5.06 12.23
C THR A 19 -9.82 5.08 11.57
N GLU A 20 -9.22 6.26 11.42
CA GLU A 20 -7.92 6.41 10.75
C GLU A 20 -6.85 5.49 11.36
N ALA A 21 -6.88 5.29 12.68
CA ALA A 21 -6.01 4.35 13.39
C ALA A 21 -6.22 2.88 12.96
N GLN A 22 -7.46 2.46 12.69
CA GLN A 22 -7.77 1.11 12.18
C GLN A 22 -7.34 0.95 10.72
N ALA A 23 -7.48 2.00 9.91
CA ALA A 23 -7.01 1.99 8.52
C ALA A 23 -5.47 1.91 8.46
N ALA A 24 -4.76 2.73 9.24
CA ALA A 24 -3.31 2.70 9.35
C ALA A 24 -2.81 1.33 9.85
N THR A 25 -3.42 0.81 10.94
CA THR A 25 -3.07 -0.53 11.46
C THR A 25 -3.30 -1.62 10.42
N SER A 26 -4.38 -1.54 9.63
CA SER A 26 -4.65 -2.49 8.55
C SER A 26 -3.58 -2.42 7.45
N VAL A 27 -3.07 -1.23 7.13
CA VAL A 27 -2.04 -1.05 6.10
C VAL A 27 -0.69 -1.59 6.57
N PHE A 28 -0.29 -1.31 7.81
CA PHE A 28 0.94 -1.88 8.39
C PHE A 28 0.88 -3.38 8.59
N THR A 29 -0.31 -3.91 8.89
CA THR A 29 -0.54 -5.36 8.99
C THR A 29 -0.44 -5.98 7.60
N ARG A 30 -1.13 -5.43 6.59
CA ARG A 30 -1.02 -5.88 5.19
C ARG A 30 0.40 -5.80 4.66
N PHE A 31 1.14 -4.74 4.96
CA PHE A 31 2.55 -4.62 4.62
C PHE A 31 3.40 -5.64 5.38
N GLY A 32 3.11 -5.93 6.65
CA GLY A 32 3.77 -6.98 7.41
C GLY A 32 3.52 -8.38 6.86
N ASP A 33 2.28 -8.66 6.45
CA ASP A 33 1.88 -9.92 5.80
C ASP A 33 2.54 -10.05 4.41
N TRP A 34 2.67 -8.92 3.71
CA TRP A 34 3.37 -8.80 2.43
C TRP A 34 4.87 -9.11 2.57
N LEU A 35 5.55 -8.45 3.52
CA LEU A 35 6.96 -8.70 3.85
C LEU A 35 7.25 -10.13 4.31
N SER A 36 6.25 -10.79 4.92
CA SER A 36 6.37 -12.15 5.44
C SER A 36 6.06 -13.21 4.37
N GLY A 37 5.79 -12.80 3.13
CA GLY A 37 5.48 -13.72 2.02
C GLY A 37 4.12 -14.42 2.17
N ALA A 38 3.22 -13.89 3.01
CA ALA A 38 2.07 -14.67 3.50
C ALA A 38 0.94 -14.82 2.48
N SER A 39 0.73 -13.93 1.50
CA SER A 39 -0.21 -14.23 0.38
C SER A 39 -0.26 -13.23 -0.78
N THR A 40 0.23 -11.99 -0.65
CA THR A 40 -0.24 -10.90 -1.53
C THR A 40 0.80 -10.35 -2.52
N ASP A 41 2.09 -10.71 -2.43
CA ASP A 41 3.14 -10.29 -3.39
C ASP A 41 3.61 -11.39 -4.35
N ARG A 42 2.75 -12.30 -4.76
CA ARG A 42 3.21 -13.41 -5.61
C ARG A 42 3.84 -12.95 -6.94
N SER A 43 3.67 -11.68 -7.33
CA SER A 43 4.25 -11.08 -8.53
C SER A 43 5.59 -10.36 -8.31
N GLY A 44 6.06 -10.17 -7.07
CA GLY A 44 7.28 -9.41 -6.75
C GLY A 44 7.18 -7.91 -7.06
N LEU A 45 6.00 -7.40 -7.45
CA LEU A 45 5.82 -6.03 -7.93
C LEU A 45 6.20 -4.99 -6.89
N THR A 46 5.79 -5.20 -5.65
CA THR A 46 6.07 -4.23 -4.59
C THR A 46 7.55 -4.31 -4.19
N GLU A 47 8.17 -5.50 -4.21
CA GLU A 47 9.60 -5.66 -3.97
C GLU A 47 10.41 -4.92 -5.04
N VAL A 48 10.08 -5.11 -6.33
CA VAL A 48 10.69 -4.39 -7.45
C VAL A 48 10.48 -2.89 -7.33
N THR A 49 9.30 -2.45 -6.92
CA THR A 49 9.00 -1.03 -6.71
C THR A 49 9.86 -0.45 -5.58
N ILE A 50 10.02 -1.16 -4.47
CA ILE A 50 10.88 -0.73 -3.35
C ILE A 50 12.36 -0.75 -3.74
N LYS A 51 12.80 -1.75 -4.53
CA LYS A 51 14.15 -1.81 -5.10
C LYS A 51 14.42 -0.61 -5.99
N MET A 52 13.47 -0.26 -6.85
CA MET A 52 13.58 0.95 -7.68
C MET A 52 13.63 2.23 -6.84
N MET A 53 12.89 2.33 -5.72
CA MET A 53 13.03 3.47 -4.79
C MET A 53 14.40 3.53 -4.12
N LYS A 54 15.06 2.39 -3.89
CA LYS A 54 16.43 2.32 -3.35
C LYS A 54 17.44 2.79 -4.39
N GLU A 55 17.23 2.49 -5.66
CA GLU A 55 18.13 2.82 -6.78
C GLU A 55 17.91 4.24 -7.34
N ASP A 56 16.67 4.74 -7.31
CA ASP A 56 16.26 6.06 -7.80
C ASP A 56 15.73 6.93 -6.65
N CYS A 57 16.62 7.77 -6.09
CA CYS A 57 16.26 8.72 -5.03
C CYS A 57 15.21 9.75 -5.46
N GLN A 58 15.15 10.11 -6.75
CA GLN A 58 14.12 11.04 -7.25
C GLN A 58 12.76 10.36 -7.18
N PHE A 59 12.67 9.10 -7.57
CA PHE A 59 11.44 8.33 -7.46
C PHE A 59 10.97 8.17 -6.01
N ALA A 60 11.87 7.85 -5.08
CA ALA A 60 11.53 7.80 -3.66
C ALA A 60 11.00 9.15 -3.14
N THR A 61 11.59 10.26 -3.60
CA THR A 61 11.13 11.61 -3.27
C THR A 61 9.72 11.86 -3.81
N THR A 62 9.48 11.55 -5.09
CA THR A 62 8.16 11.68 -5.73
C THR A 62 7.08 10.86 -5.01
N ILE A 63 7.37 9.62 -4.61
CA ILE A 63 6.42 8.82 -3.82
C ILE A 63 6.15 9.47 -2.46
N SER A 64 7.17 10.01 -1.78
CA SER A 64 6.99 10.65 -0.46
C SER A 64 6.06 11.87 -0.48
N GLU A 65 5.90 12.50 -1.65
CA GLU A 65 5.05 13.66 -1.87
C GLU A 65 3.57 13.29 -2.03
N ILE A 66 3.24 12.03 -2.26
CA ILE A 66 1.84 11.56 -2.36
C ILE A 66 1.15 11.79 -1.00
N ARG A 67 0.18 12.72 -0.95
CA ARG A 67 -0.55 13.10 0.27
C ARG A 67 -1.86 12.35 0.47
N LEU A 68 -2.15 11.34 -0.35
CA LEU A 68 -3.37 10.55 -0.21
C LEU A 68 -3.31 9.62 1.00
N PRO A 69 -4.47 9.31 1.62
CA PRO A 69 -4.56 8.22 2.58
C PRO A 69 -4.14 6.88 1.94
N PRO A 70 -3.53 5.95 2.70
CA PRO A 70 -3.05 4.67 2.17
C PRO A 70 -4.17 3.77 1.63
N SER A 71 -5.41 3.99 2.08
CA SER A 71 -6.60 3.26 1.62
C SER A 71 -7.22 3.85 0.35
N THR A 72 -6.69 4.97 -0.14
CA THR A 72 -7.19 5.65 -1.32
C THR A 72 -6.29 5.28 -2.50
N PRO A 73 -6.77 4.44 -3.44
CA PRO A 73 -6.00 4.11 -4.62
C PRO A 73 -5.81 5.34 -5.52
N LEU A 74 -4.70 5.39 -6.24
CA LEU A 74 -4.48 6.37 -7.30
C LEU A 74 -5.35 6.05 -8.52
N SER A 75 -5.63 7.04 -9.36
CA SER A 75 -6.12 6.75 -10.71
C SER A 75 -5.00 6.15 -11.56
N PRO A 76 -5.33 5.34 -12.58
CA PRO A 76 -4.34 4.83 -13.54
C PRO A 76 -3.51 5.96 -14.18
N GLU A 77 -4.16 7.05 -14.58
CA GLU A 77 -3.53 8.27 -15.10
C GLU A 77 -2.48 8.86 -14.14
N GLN A 78 -2.78 8.89 -12.83
CA GLN A 78 -1.82 9.36 -11.83
C GLN A 78 -0.64 8.40 -11.66
N VAL A 79 -0.87 7.09 -11.79
CA VAL A 79 0.20 6.09 -11.79
C VAL A 79 1.09 6.30 -13.02
N GLU A 80 0.51 6.48 -14.20
CA GLU A 80 1.23 6.76 -15.43
C GLU A 80 2.08 8.04 -15.32
N ASP A 81 1.52 9.13 -14.77
CA ASP A 81 2.24 10.39 -14.55
C ASP A 81 3.42 10.25 -13.57
N LEU A 82 3.24 9.50 -12.48
CA LEU A 82 4.27 9.31 -11.44
C LEU A 82 5.38 8.37 -11.88
N MET A 83 5.01 7.28 -12.53
CA MET A 83 5.94 6.25 -12.96
C MET A 83 6.65 6.68 -14.24
N GLY A 84 5.89 7.21 -15.18
CA GLY A 84 6.30 7.37 -16.57
C GLY A 84 6.54 6.01 -17.24
N GLU A 85 6.59 6.05 -18.57
CA GLU A 85 6.79 4.86 -19.41
C GLU A 85 8.04 4.06 -19.02
N LYS A 86 9.14 4.75 -18.67
CA LYS A 86 10.40 4.10 -18.32
C LYS A 86 10.30 3.22 -17.07
N ARG A 87 9.66 3.71 -15.99
CA ARG A 87 9.57 2.95 -14.72
C ARG A 87 8.53 1.85 -14.81
N LEU A 88 7.42 2.09 -15.52
CA LEU A 88 6.43 1.06 -15.81
C LEU A 88 7.07 -0.10 -16.58
N ASN A 89 7.78 0.18 -17.67
CA ASN A 89 8.47 -0.85 -18.45
C ASN A 89 9.50 -1.61 -17.62
N TYR A 90 10.26 -0.92 -16.76
CA TYR A 90 11.20 -1.58 -15.85
C TYR A 90 10.49 -2.59 -14.93
N ILE A 91 9.37 -2.23 -14.31
CA ILE A 91 8.62 -3.16 -13.45
C ILE A 91 8.05 -4.31 -14.29
N CYS A 92 7.53 -4.04 -15.49
CA CYS A 92 7.04 -5.08 -16.39
C CYS A 92 8.14 -6.09 -16.71
N ASP A 93 9.34 -5.62 -17.06
CA ASP A 93 10.49 -6.46 -17.38
C ASP A 93 10.96 -7.30 -16.19
N GLN A 94 10.98 -6.71 -14.99
CA GLN A 94 11.41 -7.41 -13.77
C GLN A 94 10.38 -8.42 -13.27
N THR A 95 9.09 -8.14 -13.44
CA THR A 95 8.00 -8.99 -12.92
C THR A 95 7.41 -9.94 -13.96
N GLY A 96 7.70 -9.75 -15.24
CA GLY A 96 7.12 -10.51 -16.36
C GLY A 96 5.61 -10.25 -16.55
N GLN A 97 5.09 -9.17 -15.99
CA GLN A 97 3.67 -8.81 -16.05
C GLN A 97 3.36 -7.85 -17.21
N SER A 98 2.10 -7.82 -17.63
CA SER A 98 1.66 -6.84 -18.61
C SER A 98 1.62 -5.42 -18.01
N PRO A 99 1.84 -4.37 -18.81
CA PRO A 99 1.75 -2.98 -18.36
C PRO A 99 0.45 -2.65 -17.63
N GLU A 100 -0.68 -3.11 -18.17
CA GLU A 100 -2.01 -2.89 -17.60
C GLU A 100 -2.15 -3.51 -16.19
N ALA A 101 -1.58 -4.71 -15.98
CA ALA A 101 -1.61 -5.38 -14.68
C ALA A 101 -0.70 -4.67 -13.67
N VAL A 102 0.48 -4.22 -14.12
CA VAL A 102 1.42 -3.45 -13.31
C VAL A 102 0.81 -2.12 -12.89
N GLU A 103 0.26 -1.37 -13.83
CA GLU A 103 -0.39 -0.08 -13.58
C GLU A 103 -1.55 -0.22 -12.59
N THR A 104 -2.43 -1.21 -12.81
CA THR A 104 -3.55 -1.51 -11.90
C THR A 104 -3.06 -1.82 -10.50
N ALA A 105 -2.02 -2.64 -10.35
CA ALA A 105 -1.47 -2.99 -9.03
C ALA A 105 -0.81 -1.78 -8.34
N LEU A 106 -0.14 -0.93 -9.11
CA LEU A 106 0.53 0.26 -8.59
C LEU A 106 -0.44 1.31 -8.02
N THR A 107 -1.71 1.30 -8.43
CA THR A 107 -2.75 2.18 -7.87
C THR A 107 -2.88 2.02 -6.34
N GLU A 108 -2.69 0.81 -5.81
CA GLU A 108 -2.75 0.52 -4.38
C GLU A 108 -1.37 0.55 -3.72
N VAL A 109 -0.33 0.12 -4.44
CA VAL A 109 1.03 0.00 -3.89
C VAL A 109 1.67 1.36 -3.62
N LEU A 110 1.54 2.33 -4.54
CA LEU A 110 2.21 3.62 -4.39
C LEU A 110 1.70 4.43 -3.19
N PRO A 111 0.38 4.58 -2.93
CA PRO A 111 -0.12 5.22 -1.71
C PRO A 111 0.33 4.52 -0.43
N MET A 112 0.34 3.19 -0.42
CA MET A 112 0.83 2.42 0.71
C MET A 112 2.30 2.74 1.00
N LEU A 113 3.17 2.72 -0.02
CA LEU A 113 4.59 3.04 0.13
C LEU A 113 4.82 4.48 0.56
N ALA A 114 4.02 5.43 0.06
CA ALA A 114 4.05 6.83 0.47
C ALA A 114 3.72 7.01 1.95
N THR A 115 2.69 6.31 2.46
CA THR A 115 2.36 6.31 3.89
C THR A 115 3.47 5.66 4.71
N MET A 116 4.04 4.54 4.26
CA MET A 116 5.16 3.88 4.95
C MET A 116 6.37 4.79 5.08
N LEU A 117 6.73 5.53 4.03
CA LEU A 117 7.82 6.52 4.07
C LEU A 117 7.58 7.61 5.13
N ARG A 118 6.32 7.99 5.37
CA ARG A 118 5.96 9.06 6.29
C ARG A 118 5.86 8.59 7.74
N GLU A 119 5.23 7.45 7.94
CA GLU A 119 4.84 6.97 9.27
C GLU A 119 5.83 5.97 9.85
N ASN A 120 6.53 5.19 9.01
CA ASN A 120 7.52 4.21 9.47
C ASN A 120 8.66 4.00 8.46
N PRO A 121 9.47 5.04 8.19
CA PRO A 121 10.57 4.96 7.22
C PRO A 121 11.63 3.92 7.61
N GLU A 122 11.86 3.69 8.91
CA GLU A 122 12.85 2.71 9.40
C GLU A 122 12.52 1.28 8.95
N ARG A 123 11.24 0.93 8.92
CA ARG A 123 10.79 -0.40 8.49
C ARG A 123 11.00 -0.59 6.98
N LEU A 124 10.71 0.44 6.19
CA LEU A 124 10.96 0.40 4.74
C LEU A 124 12.46 0.32 4.46
N PHE A 125 13.26 1.13 5.14
CA PHE A 125 14.73 1.11 5.02
C PHE A 125 15.31 -0.24 5.41
N SER A 126 14.86 -0.81 6.54
CA SER A 126 15.29 -2.15 6.98
C SER A 126 15.00 -3.23 5.94
N TYR A 127 13.89 -3.11 5.21
CA TYR A 127 13.57 -4.02 4.12
C TYR A 127 14.41 -3.75 2.86
N GLN A 128 14.63 -2.48 2.49
CA GLN A 128 15.56 -2.08 1.42
C GLN A 128 16.99 -2.63 1.63
N CYS A 129 17.44 -2.76 2.88
CA CYS A 129 18.71 -3.39 3.21
C CYS A 129 18.72 -4.91 3.02
N ARG A 130 17.56 -5.57 3.02
CA ARG A 130 17.44 -7.03 2.86
C ARG A 130 17.31 -7.46 1.40
N ILE A 131 16.70 -6.62 0.56
CA ILE A 131 16.54 -6.89 -0.87
C ILE A 131 17.77 -6.40 -1.65
N ASN A 132 18.29 -7.25 -2.54
CA ASN A 132 19.52 -7.01 -3.31
C ASN A 132 19.21 -6.78 -4.79
#